data_AF-A0A4V1L157-F1
#
_entry.id   AF-A0A4V1L157-F1
#
_cell.length_a   1.000
_cell.length_b   1.000
_cell.length_c   1.000
_cell.angle_alpha   90.00
_cell.angle_beta   90.00
_cell.angle_gamma   90.00
#
_symmetry.space_group_name_H-M   'P 1'
#
loop_
_entity.id
_entity.type
_entity.pdbx_description
1 polymer ?
#
loop_
_entity_poly.entity_id
_entity_poly.type
_entity_poly.pdbx_seq_one_letter_code
_entity_poly.pdbx_strand_id
1 'polypeptide(L)'
;MTDWSDQTLRPLDELARIAFPEGSGVTGDTLKRRARKGQLRVYRPGKAFLSTMADVWAMVEGTCIGAARVAPDQLGLSAAELSHAALEQAREALRRREEQRIEDEWERKYEARKAAERQARPPRK
;
A
#
# COMPACT_ATOMS: atom_id res chain seq x y z
N MET A 1 -6.30 -14.65 -27.38
CA MET A 1 -5.02 -14.75 -26.66
C MET A 1 -4.27 -13.48 -27.01
N THR A 2 -4.42 -12.42 -26.22
CA THR A 2 -3.77 -11.13 -26.48
C THR A 2 -2.29 -11.28 -26.14
N ASP A 3 -1.39 -11.02 -27.10
CA ASP A 3 0.04 -10.94 -26.83
C ASP A 3 0.28 -9.84 -25.77
N TRP A 4 0.55 -10.28 -24.53
CA TRP A 4 0.92 -9.45 -23.38
C TRP A 4 2.41 -9.14 -23.38
N SER A 5 3.02 -9.00 -24.55
CA SER A 5 4.44 -8.77 -24.68
C SER A 5 4.78 -7.41 -24.07
N ASP A 6 5.56 -7.41 -22.98
CA ASP A 6 5.97 -6.21 -22.24
C ASP A 6 6.68 -5.16 -23.11
N GLN A 7 7.12 -5.56 -24.31
CA GLN A 7 7.85 -4.74 -25.28
C GLN A 7 6.94 -4.01 -26.30
N THR A 8 5.62 -4.27 -26.32
CA THR A 8 4.72 -3.60 -27.25
C THR A 8 4.54 -2.13 -26.85
N LEU A 9 4.82 -1.21 -27.79
CA LEU A 9 4.57 0.21 -27.61
C LEU A 9 3.05 0.49 -27.58
N ARG A 10 2.57 1.05 -26.46
CA ARG A 10 1.16 1.38 -26.27
C ARG A 10 0.96 2.81 -25.78
N PRO A 11 -0.22 3.41 -26.03
CA PRO A 11 -0.56 4.71 -25.48
C PRO A 11 -0.53 4.71 -23.96
N LEU A 12 -0.05 5.81 -23.37
CA LEU A 12 0.04 5.95 -21.90
C LEU A 12 -1.33 5.79 -21.20
N ASP A 13 -2.44 6.16 -21.85
CA ASP A 13 -3.78 6.02 -21.28
C ASP A 13 -4.20 4.54 -21.15
N GLU A 14 -3.75 3.68 -22.07
CA GLU A 14 -3.99 2.23 -22.01
C GLU A 14 -3.09 1.57 -20.97
N LEU A 15 -1.80 1.94 -20.96
CA LEU A 15 -0.84 1.44 -19.97
C LEU A 15 -1.26 1.77 -18.54
N ALA A 16 -1.78 2.99 -18.30
CA ALA A 16 -2.25 3.38 -16.99
C ALA A 16 -3.40 2.48 -16.49
N ARG A 17 -4.33 2.10 -17.37
CA ARG A 17 -5.45 1.21 -17.03
C ARG A 17 -5.01 -0.22 -16.75
N ILE A 18 -3.96 -0.69 -17.43
CA ILE A 18 -3.45 -2.06 -17.28
C ILE A 18 -2.56 -2.15 -16.03
N ALA A 19 -1.62 -1.22 -15.86
CA ALA A 19 -0.62 -1.27 -14.79
C ALA A 19 -1.18 -0.87 -13.42
N PHE A 20 -2.22 -0.02 -13.37
CA PHE A 20 -2.78 0.48 -12.13
C PHE A 20 -4.28 0.21 -12.08
N PRO A 21 -4.76 -0.66 -11.16
CA PRO A 21 -6.19 -0.95 -11.03
C PRO A 21 -6.98 0.29 -10.57
N GLU A 22 -8.31 0.24 -10.76
CA GLU A 22 -9.23 1.31 -10.36
C GLU A 22 -9.08 1.65 -8.87
N GLY A 23 -8.91 2.94 -8.58
CA GLY A 23 -8.67 3.46 -7.21
C GLY A 23 -7.24 3.93 -6.94
N SER A 24 -6.27 3.61 -7.80
CA SER A 24 -4.87 4.08 -7.69
C SER A 24 -4.67 5.58 -7.94
N GLY A 25 -5.62 6.23 -8.64
CA GLY A 25 -5.52 7.63 -9.05
C GLY A 25 -4.48 7.90 -10.14
N VAL A 26 -3.82 6.87 -10.68
CA VAL A 26 -2.83 7.00 -11.75
C VAL A 26 -3.52 6.95 -13.11
N THR A 27 -3.58 8.10 -13.78
CA THR A 27 -4.12 8.23 -15.14
C THR A 27 -2.99 8.34 -16.16
N GLY A 28 -3.31 8.26 -17.47
CA GLY A 28 -2.31 8.48 -18.50
C GLY A 28 -1.70 9.89 -18.46
N ASP A 29 -2.41 10.89 -17.92
CA ASP A 29 -1.85 12.22 -17.67
C ASP A 29 -0.81 12.23 -16.56
N THR A 30 -0.96 11.38 -15.53
CA THR A 30 0.08 11.15 -14.52
C THR A 30 1.34 10.59 -15.17
N LEU A 31 1.22 9.63 -16.08
CA LEU A 31 2.35 9.09 -16.84
C LEU A 31 2.97 10.13 -17.79
N LYS A 32 2.16 10.96 -18.47
CA LYS A 32 2.67 12.09 -19.28
C LYS A 32 3.49 13.07 -18.43
N ARG A 33 3.05 13.37 -17.21
CA ARG A 33 3.81 14.22 -16.28
C ARG A 33 5.15 13.58 -15.90
N ARG A 34 5.18 12.27 -15.66
CA ARG A 34 6.42 11.53 -15.36
C ARG A 34 7.38 11.50 -16.55
N ALA A 35 6.86 11.32 -17.75
CA ALA A 35 7.63 11.40 -18.98
C ALA A 35 8.28 12.79 -19.18
N ARG A 36 7.53 13.87 -18.94
CA ARG A 36 8.07 15.25 -19.00
C ARG A 36 9.16 15.52 -17.97
N LYS A 37 9.16 14.82 -16.84
CA LYS A 37 10.20 14.87 -15.82
C LYS A 37 11.41 13.97 -16.15
N GLY A 38 11.40 13.27 -17.28
CA GLY A 38 12.45 12.32 -17.66
C GLY A 38 12.44 11.01 -16.86
N GLN A 39 11.36 10.73 -16.12
CA GLN A 39 11.26 9.54 -15.26
C GLN A 39 10.68 8.31 -15.98
N LEU A 40 10.06 8.51 -17.14
CA LEU A 40 9.49 7.44 -17.97
C LEU A 40 10.06 7.57 -19.39
N ARG A 41 10.56 6.46 -19.94
CA ARG A 41 10.97 6.40 -21.35
C ARG A 41 9.74 6.37 -22.23
N VAL A 42 9.65 7.33 -23.15
CA VAL A 42 8.51 7.46 -24.06
C VAL A 42 9.01 7.69 -25.47
N TYR A 43 8.48 6.90 -26.40
CA TYR A 43 8.62 7.11 -27.82
C TYR A 43 7.51 8.04 -28.33
N ARG A 44 7.88 9.06 -29.11
CA ARG A 44 6.95 10.12 -29.54
C ARG A 44 6.84 10.23 -31.06
N PRO A 45 6.09 9.35 -31.72
CA PRO A 45 5.74 9.55 -33.12
C PRO A 45 4.68 10.65 -33.21
N GLY A 46 5.09 11.82 -33.73
CA GLY A 46 4.23 13.00 -33.83
C GLY A 46 3.80 13.55 -32.47
N LYS A 47 2.50 13.48 -32.16
CA LYS A 47 1.92 14.01 -30.91
C LYS A 47 1.60 12.91 -29.89
N ALA A 48 1.69 11.64 -30.25
CA ALA A 48 1.37 10.52 -29.37
C ALA A 48 2.50 10.26 -28.37
N PHE A 49 2.15 9.90 -27.13
CA PHE A 49 3.09 9.42 -26.12
C PHE A 49 2.91 7.90 -26.03
N LEU A 50 3.90 7.15 -26.49
CA LEU A 50 3.91 5.69 -26.47
C LEU A 50 5.02 5.19 -25.56
N SER A 51 4.72 4.22 -24.70
CA SER A 51 5.73 3.59 -23.84
C SER A 51 5.51 2.09 -23.84
N THR A 52 6.44 1.36 -23.24
CA THR A 52 6.33 -0.08 -23.04
C THR A 52 5.86 -0.37 -21.61
N MET A 53 5.29 -1.55 -21.38
CA MET A 53 4.90 -1.94 -20.03
C MET A 53 6.14 -2.10 -19.13
N ALA A 54 7.24 -2.61 -19.68
CA ALA A 54 8.52 -2.72 -19.00
C ALA A 54 9.05 -1.36 -18.50
N ASP A 55 8.96 -0.31 -19.32
CA ASP A 55 9.39 1.04 -18.91
C ASP A 55 8.54 1.60 -17.76
N VAL A 56 7.23 1.30 -17.76
CA VAL A 56 6.32 1.70 -16.68
C VAL A 56 6.66 0.98 -15.38
N TRP A 57 6.88 -0.34 -15.42
CA TRP A 57 7.32 -1.10 -14.24
C TRP A 57 8.68 -0.64 -13.72
N ALA A 58 9.66 -0.43 -14.61
CA ALA A 58 10.97 0.10 -14.24
C ALA A 58 10.88 1.50 -13.59
N MET A 59 9.97 2.35 -14.09
CA MET A 59 9.67 3.64 -13.45
C MET A 59 9.07 3.44 -12.05
N VAL A 60 8.11 2.52 -11.90
CA VAL A 60 7.49 2.23 -10.60
C VAL A 60 8.53 1.73 -9.61
N GLU A 61 9.35 0.75 -9.99
CA GLU A 61 10.46 0.25 -9.15
C GLU A 61 11.42 1.36 -8.75
N GLY A 62 11.86 2.19 -9.72
CA GLY A 62 12.72 3.34 -9.45
C GLY A 62 12.07 4.40 -8.55
N THR A 63 10.73 4.51 -8.54
CA THR A 63 9.99 5.44 -7.69
C THR A 63 9.71 4.86 -6.30
N CYS A 64 9.51 3.55 -6.17
CA CYS A 64 9.32 2.87 -4.90
C CYS A 64 10.57 2.90 -4.01
N ILE A 65 11.77 3.00 -4.62
CA ILE A 65 13.03 3.20 -3.89
C ILE A 65 13.11 4.60 -3.22
N GLY A 66 12.19 5.51 -3.57
CA GLY A 66 12.07 6.85 -3.02
C GLY A 66 11.09 7.01 -1.84
N ALA A 67 10.54 5.93 -1.28
CA ALA A 67 10.15 5.99 0.13
C ALA A 67 11.46 6.19 0.89
N ALA A 68 11.76 7.44 1.26
CA ALA A 68 12.98 7.80 1.95
C ALA A 68 13.25 6.75 3.02
N ARG A 69 14.28 5.91 2.79
CA ARG A 69 15.04 5.35 3.89
C ARG A 69 15.49 6.58 4.65
N VAL A 70 14.76 6.94 5.70
CA VAL A 70 15.24 7.86 6.71
C VAL A 70 16.58 7.26 7.08
N ALA A 71 17.65 7.91 6.65
CA ALA A 71 18.98 7.49 7.04
C ALA A 71 18.95 7.46 8.57
N PRO A 72 19.27 6.33 9.22
CA PRO A 72 19.29 6.26 10.69
C PRO A 72 20.24 7.30 11.31
N ASP A 73 21.07 7.92 10.49
CA ASP A 73 22.11 8.86 10.84
C ASP A 73 21.63 10.28 11.22
N GLN A 74 20.35 10.62 11.05
CA GLN A 74 19.85 11.95 11.45
C GLN A 74 19.57 12.10 12.95
N LEU A 75 19.62 11.01 13.72
CA LEU A 75 19.36 11.03 15.17
C LEU A 75 20.64 10.89 16.02
N GLY A 76 21.81 10.72 15.40
CA GLY A 76 23.07 10.47 16.13
C GLY A 76 23.06 9.17 16.95
N LEU A 77 22.08 8.29 16.71
CA LEU A 77 21.93 7.02 17.41
C LEU A 77 22.72 5.95 16.67
N SER A 78 23.57 5.25 17.41
CA SER A 78 24.29 4.08 16.93
C SER A 78 23.32 2.98 16.47
N ALA A 79 23.78 2.13 15.55
CA ALA A 79 22.98 0.99 15.07
C ALA A 79 22.50 0.08 16.21
N ALA A 80 23.25 0.01 17.32
CA ALA A 80 22.89 -0.74 18.51
C ALA A 80 21.69 -0.11 19.25
N GLU A 81 21.67 1.21 19.39
CA GLU A 81 20.57 1.94 20.05
C GLU A 81 19.28 1.85 19.24
N LEU A 82 19.37 1.89 17.90
CA LEU A 82 18.23 1.68 17.02
C LEU A 82 17.69 0.25 17.10
N SER A 83 18.58 -0.74 17.14
CA SER A 83 18.20 -2.14 17.33
C SER A 83 17.51 -2.35 18.69
N HIS A 84 18.04 -1.73 19.75
CA HIS A 84 17.44 -1.78 21.08
C HIS A 84 16.05 -1.15 21.12
N ALA A 85 15.89 0.06 20.56
CA ALA A 85 14.60 0.73 20.48
C ALA A 85 13.56 -0.07 19.67
N ALA A 86 13.98 -0.68 18.56
CA ALA A 86 13.11 -1.54 17.76
C ALA A 86 12.65 -2.79 18.54
N LEU A 87 13.54 -3.41 19.34
CA LEU A 87 13.21 -4.54 20.20
C LEU A 87 12.22 -4.15 21.31
N GLU A 88 12.38 -2.98 21.91
CA GLU A 88 11.44 -2.48 22.92
C GLU A 88 10.06 -2.22 22.33
N GLN A 89 9.99 -1.57 21.16
CA GLN A 89 8.73 -1.35 20.44
C GLN A 89 8.05 -2.67 20.06
N ALA A 90 8.81 -3.67 19.61
CA ALA A 90 8.27 -4.99 19.29
C ALA A 90 7.68 -5.69 20.52
N ARG A 91 8.34 -5.59 21.68
CA ARG A 91 7.85 -6.13 22.96
C ARG A 91 6.57 -5.42 23.42
N GLU A 92 6.51 -4.11 23.30
CA GLU A 92 5.31 -3.34 23.64
C GLU A 92 4.12 -3.67 22.73
N ALA A 93 4.37 -3.83 21.42
CA ALA A 93 3.34 -4.21 20.48
C ALA A 93 2.73 -5.59 20.81
N LEU A 94 3.54 -6.54 21.29
CA LEU A 94 3.05 -7.84 21.74
C LEU A 94 2.18 -7.71 22.99
N ARG A 95 2.60 -6.93 23.99
CA ARG A 95 1.80 -6.68 25.20
C ARG A 95 0.44 -6.08 24.88
N ARG A 96 0.40 -5.05 24.03
CA ARG A 96 -0.86 -4.41 23.62
C ARG A 96 -1.79 -5.37 22.87
N ARG A 97 -1.23 -6.26 22.04
CA ARG A 97 -2.02 -7.29 21.35
C ARG A 97 -2.64 -8.29 22.33
N GLU A 98 -1.92 -8.66 23.39
CA GLU A 98 -2.46 -9.56 24.42
C GLU A 98 -3.56 -8.87 25.24
N GLU A 99 -3.36 -7.62 25.64
CA GLU A 99 -4.37 -6.80 26.32
C GLU A 99 -5.65 -6.67 25.48
N GLN A 100 -5.50 -6.40 24.18
CA GLN A 100 -6.63 -6.27 23.28
C GLN A 100 -7.39 -7.59 23.08
N ARG A 101 -6.69 -8.73 23.04
CA ARG A 101 -7.36 -10.03 23.01
C ARG A 101 -8.18 -10.30 24.26
N ILE A 102 -7.66 -9.91 25.42
CA ILE A 102 -8.37 -10.05 26.69
C ILE A 102 -9.63 -9.16 26.68
N GLU A 103 -9.51 -7.92 26.23
CA GLU A 103 -10.64 -6.98 26.12
C GLU A 103 -11.72 -7.50 25.16
N ASP A 104 -11.33 -7.97 23.97
CA ASP A 104 -12.25 -8.57 22.98
C ASP A 104 -12.98 -9.81 23.54
N GLU A 105 -12.28 -10.66 24.29
CA GLU A 105 -12.89 -11.82 24.95
C GLU A 105 -13.89 -11.41 26.03
N TRP A 106 -13.60 -10.35 26.78
CA TRP A 106 -14.52 -9.77 27.76
C TRP A 106 -15.75 -9.18 27.09
N GLU A 107 -15.58 -8.42 26.01
CA GLU A 107 -16.70 -7.81 25.29
C GLU A 107 -17.62 -8.88 24.68
N ARG A 108 -17.05 -9.95 24.10
CA ARG A 108 -17.81 -11.10 23.58
C ARG A 108 -18.62 -11.79 24.67
N LYS A 109 -18.02 -12.05 25.83
CA LYS A 109 -18.73 -12.66 26.97
C LYS A 109 -19.85 -11.75 27.48
N TYR A 110 -19.61 -10.45 27.53
CA TYR A 110 -20.58 -9.47 27.95
C TYR A 110 -21.77 -9.39 27.00
N GLU A 111 -21.53 -9.27 25.69
CA GLU A 111 -22.59 -9.24 24.67
C GLU A 111 -23.34 -10.58 24.60
N ALA A 112 -22.67 -11.72 24.77
CA ALA A 112 -23.34 -13.02 24.87
C ALA A 112 -24.29 -13.09 26.07
N ARG A 113 -23.88 -12.58 27.24
CA ARG A 113 -24.73 -12.52 28.44
C ARG A 113 -25.96 -11.64 28.22
N LYS A 114 -25.76 -10.47 27.60
CA LYS A 114 -26.82 -9.51 27.27
C LYS A 114 -27.79 -10.06 26.22
N ALA A 115 -27.29 -10.79 25.23
CA ALA A 115 -28.11 -11.48 24.24
C ALA A 115 -28.96 -12.60 24.88
N ALA A 116 -28.38 -13.37 25.80
CA ALA A 116 -29.11 -14.40 26.55
C ALA A 116 -30.24 -13.78 27.40
N GLU A 117 -29.98 -12.65 28.06
CA GLU A 117 -30.99 -11.93 28.84
C GLU A 117 -32.14 -11.39 27.97
N ARG A 118 -31.82 -10.89 26.76
CA ARG A 118 -32.83 -10.47 25.78
C ARG A 118 -33.69 -11.64 25.30
N GLN A 119 -33.10 -12.80 25.05
CA GLN A 119 -33.82 -14.01 24.63
C GLN A 119 -34.70 -14.59 25.75
N ALA A 120 -34.25 -14.49 27.01
CA ALA A 120 -34.99 -14.97 28.17
C ALA A 120 -36.17 -14.09 28.58
N ARG A 121 -36.30 -12.88 28.00
CA ARG A 121 -37.37 -11.94 28.35
C ARG A 121 -38.68 -12.38 27.68
N PRO A 122 -39.72 -12.77 28.45
CA PRO A 122 -40.99 -13.17 27.85
C PRO A 122 -41.66 -11.98 27.14
N PRO A 123 -42.41 -12.22 26.06
CA PRO A 123 -43.14 -11.16 25.36
C PRO A 123 -44.12 -10.51 26.33
N ARG A 124 -44.05 -9.18 26.45
CA ARG A 124 -45.06 -8.40 27.20
C ARG A 124 -46.38 -8.48 26.42
N LYS A 125 -47.39 -9.09 27.03
CA LYS A 125 -48.79 -9.04 26.59
C LYS A 125 -49.36 -7.63 26.74
#